data_AF-A0A6U2FKF6-F1
#
_entry.id   AF-A0A6U2FKF6-F1
#
_cell.length_a   1.000
_cell.length_b   1.000
_cell.length_c   1.000
_cell.angle_alpha   90.00
_cell.angle_beta   90.00
_cell.angle_gamma   90.00
#
_symmetry.space_group_name_H-M   'P 1'
#
loop_
_entity.id
_entity.type
_entity.pdbx_description
1 polymer ?
#
loop_
_entity_poly.entity_id
_entity_poly.type
_entity_poly.pdbx_seq_one_letter_code
_entity_poly.pdbx_strand_id
1 'polypeptide(L)'
;EADQFRSSLAAPQGRMFTMGGSRDLMRPEERPEPVVHPLTIQQVGLGQSRGYLHVRELPDGAPIKKWAVLLEDKLWLFESPDTQRPGQHIPLDKALVNEVGSSRSADQLSNFEVRTRKGKSYSLKAKSSGDANMWIRAMKQHTAKETENQIMDRAERLICLGELASAARIMEQARRLRKIARSSRGQGDCV
;
A
#
# COMPACT_ATOMS: atom_id res chain seq x y z
N GLU A 1 -4.90 -65.76 -3.13
CA GLU A 1 -6.17 -66.05 -3.84
C GLU A 1 -6.91 -64.72 -3.95
N ALA A 2 -7.03 -64.14 -5.15
CA ALA A 2 -8.17 -64.33 -6.08
C ALA A 2 -9.48 -63.78 -5.45
N ASP A 3 -10.30 -62.94 -6.07
CA ASP A 3 -10.44 -62.61 -7.48
C ASP A 3 -11.23 -61.29 -7.69
N GLN A 4 -11.11 -60.83 -8.93
CA GLN A 4 -11.88 -59.88 -9.72
C GLN A 4 -13.38 -59.72 -9.37
N PHE A 5 -13.94 -58.51 -9.57
CA PHE A 5 -14.76 -58.18 -10.76
C PHE A 5 -15.56 -56.86 -10.62
N ARG A 6 -15.78 -56.25 -11.79
CA ARG A 6 -16.75 -55.22 -12.21
C ARG A 6 -16.17 -53.82 -12.42
N SER A 7 -15.74 -53.49 -13.64
CA SER A 7 -16.53 -53.18 -14.85
C SER A 7 -17.02 -51.73 -14.91
N SER A 8 -16.27 -50.96 -15.69
CA SER A 8 -16.72 -50.19 -16.85
C SER A 8 -17.98 -49.33 -16.72
N LEU A 9 -17.81 -48.01 -16.87
CA LEU A 9 -18.63 -47.21 -17.78
C LEU A 9 -17.91 -45.89 -18.07
N ALA A 10 -17.24 -45.85 -19.22
CA ALA A 10 -16.85 -44.61 -19.87
C ALA A 10 -18.09 -44.02 -20.55
N ALA A 11 -18.30 -42.71 -20.39
CA ALA A 11 -19.21 -41.92 -21.20
C ALA A 11 -18.46 -40.71 -21.79
N PRO A 12 -18.69 -40.37 -23.07
CA PRO A 12 -17.87 -39.42 -23.81
C PRO A 12 -18.37 -37.97 -23.75
N GLN A 13 -17.42 -37.07 -23.93
CA GLN A 13 -17.49 -35.77 -24.61
C GLN A 13 -18.64 -34.80 -24.28
N GLY A 14 -18.27 -33.74 -23.54
CA GLY A 14 -18.94 -32.45 -23.58
C GLY A 14 -17.90 -31.33 -23.61
N ARG A 15 -17.32 -31.05 -24.79
CA ARG A 15 -16.55 -29.81 -25.03
C ARG A 15 -17.54 -28.66 -25.05
N MET A 16 -17.72 -27.98 -23.91
CA MET A 16 -18.32 -26.65 -23.91
C MET A 16 -17.25 -25.62 -24.24
N PHE A 17 -17.42 -24.98 -25.39
CA PHE A 17 -16.72 -23.75 -25.74
C PHE A 17 -17.23 -22.63 -24.84
N THR A 18 -16.46 -22.27 -23.82
CA THR A 18 -16.64 -20.99 -23.11
C THR A 18 -16.00 -19.88 -23.93
N MET A 19 -16.78 -19.30 -24.84
CA MET A 19 -16.56 -17.93 -25.33
C MET A 19 -16.93 -16.96 -24.19
N GLY A 20 -16.03 -16.83 -23.21
CA GLY A 20 -16.12 -15.88 -22.11
C GLY A 20 -15.10 -14.77 -22.30
N GLY A 21 -15.60 -13.55 -22.50
CA GLY A 21 -14.85 -12.41 -23.02
C GLY A 21 -13.60 -12.03 -22.25
N SER A 22 -12.62 -11.56 -23.02
CA SER A 22 -11.43 -10.84 -22.59
C SER A 22 -11.82 -9.68 -21.67
N ARG A 23 -11.69 -9.92 -20.36
CA ARG A 23 -11.90 -8.94 -19.29
C ARG A 23 -10.63 -8.72 -18.47
N ASP A 24 -9.48 -9.10 -19.02
CA ASP A 24 -8.15 -9.01 -18.39
C ASP A 24 -7.45 -7.66 -18.59
N LEU A 25 -8.10 -6.71 -19.27
CA LEU A 25 -7.59 -5.35 -19.40
C LEU A 25 -8.04 -4.53 -18.20
N MET A 26 -7.21 -4.56 -17.15
CA MET A 26 -7.04 -3.59 -16.04
C MET A 26 -6.68 -4.35 -14.75
N ARG A 27 -5.75 -5.31 -14.85
CA ARG A 27 -4.99 -5.72 -13.66
C ARG A 27 -4.18 -4.49 -13.25
N PRO A 28 -4.34 -3.94 -12.03
CA PRO A 28 -3.48 -2.87 -11.57
C PRO A 28 -2.04 -3.37 -11.70
N GLU A 29 -1.21 -2.71 -12.49
CA GLU A 29 0.24 -2.93 -12.43
C GLU A 29 0.63 -2.76 -10.97
N GLU A 30 0.94 -3.87 -10.30
CA GLU A 30 1.63 -3.84 -9.02
C GLU A 30 3.01 -3.24 -9.32
N ARG A 31 3.09 -1.92 -9.13
CA ARG A 31 4.32 -1.15 -9.26
C ARG A 31 5.41 -1.93 -8.49
N PRO A 32 6.51 -2.33 -9.13
CA PRO A 32 7.54 -3.12 -8.46
C PRO A 32 7.96 -2.35 -7.21
N GLU A 33 7.81 -2.99 -6.04
CA GLU A 33 8.13 -2.32 -4.79
C GLU A 33 9.60 -1.89 -4.84
N PRO A 34 9.92 -0.63 -4.49
CA PRO A 34 11.30 -0.18 -4.48
C PRO A 34 12.09 -1.11 -3.56
N VAL A 35 13.26 -1.56 -4.02
CA VAL A 35 14.17 -2.40 -3.22
C VAL A 35 14.51 -1.63 -1.95
N VAL A 36 13.84 -1.94 -0.84
CA VAL A 36 14.05 -1.27 0.44
C VAL A 36 15.36 -1.81 1.00
N HIS A 37 16.42 -1.02 0.83
CA HIS A 37 17.71 -1.34 1.42
C HIS A 37 17.56 -1.21 2.94
N PRO A 38 17.95 -2.23 3.72
CA PRO A 38 17.81 -2.16 5.16
C PRO A 38 18.79 -1.11 5.68
N LEU A 39 18.27 -0.15 6.45
CA LEU A 39 19.05 0.99 6.94
C LEU A 39 19.67 0.67 8.31
N THR A 40 20.85 1.23 8.55
CA THR A 40 21.50 1.23 9.87
C THR A 40 20.92 2.33 10.74
N ILE A 41 21.12 2.24 12.06
CA ILE A 41 20.58 3.24 12.97
C ILE A 41 21.15 4.65 12.75
N GLN A 42 22.39 4.76 12.29
CA GLN A 42 23.02 6.04 11.94
C GLN A 42 22.32 6.72 10.76
N GLN A 43 21.81 5.93 9.81
CA GLN A 43 21.07 6.42 8.64
C GLN A 43 19.62 6.76 8.97
N VAL A 44 18.98 5.98 9.84
CA VAL A 44 17.62 6.29 10.34
C VAL A 44 17.64 7.50 11.29
N GLY A 45 18.79 7.79 11.89
CA GLY A 45 18.98 8.90 12.82
C GLY A 45 18.16 8.73 14.10
N LEU A 46 18.06 9.82 14.86
CA LEU A 46 17.26 9.89 16.07
C LEU A 46 15.86 10.39 15.70
N GLY A 47 15.06 9.54 15.06
CA GLY A 47 13.67 9.87 14.71
C GLY A 47 12.86 10.43 15.90
N GLN A 48 11.77 11.14 15.61
CA GLN A 48 10.98 11.85 16.63
C GLN A 48 10.39 10.91 17.70
N SER A 49 10.12 9.65 17.33
CA SER A 49 9.65 8.60 18.25
C SER A 49 10.62 7.43 18.21
N ARG A 50 11.29 7.18 19.33
CA ARG A 50 12.26 6.08 19.51
C ARG A 50 12.19 5.51 20.91
N GLY A 51 12.45 4.21 21.04
CA GLY A 51 12.41 3.54 22.34
C GLY A 51 12.32 2.02 22.22
N TYR A 52 12.42 1.32 23.35
CA TYR A 52 12.22 -0.12 23.38
C TYR A 52 10.74 -0.50 23.29
N LEU A 53 10.44 -1.44 22.40
CA LEU A 53 9.15 -2.11 22.30
C LEU A 53 9.36 -3.63 22.40
N HIS A 54 8.42 -4.34 23.01
CA HIS A 54 8.33 -5.79 22.80
C HIS A 54 7.46 -6.02 21.57
N VAL A 55 8.02 -6.71 20.58
CA VAL A 55 7.40 -6.94 19.27
C VAL A 55 7.11 -8.42 19.13
N ARG A 56 5.87 -8.74 18.75
CA ARG A 56 5.42 -10.11 18.47
C ARG A 56 4.71 -10.15 17.13
N GLU A 57 5.22 -10.91 16.18
CA GLU A 57 4.49 -11.22 14.93
C GLU A 57 3.43 -12.28 15.22
N LEU A 58 2.17 -12.04 14.86
CA LEU A 58 1.06 -12.97 15.10
C LEU A 58 0.87 -13.91 13.90
N PRO A 59 0.40 -15.16 14.11
CA PRO A 59 -0.09 -15.72 15.38
C PRO A 59 1.00 -16.31 16.31
N ASP A 60 2.09 -16.84 15.76
CA ASP A 60 2.97 -17.78 16.48
C ASP A 60 4.30 -17.18 16.95
N GLY A 61 4.57 -15.91 16.65
CA GLY A 61 5.82 -15.27 17.05
C GLY A 61 5.96 -15.17 18.57
N ALA A 62 7.18 -15.31 19.06
CA ALA A 62 7.53 -14.98 20.43
C ALA A 62 7.70 -13.46 20.58
N PRO A 63 7.35 -12.86 21.74
CA PRO A 63 7.62 -11.45 21.99
C PRO A 63 9.13 -11.22 22.14
N ILE A 64 9.70 -10.33 21.32
CA ILE A 64 11.12 -9.98 21.33
C ILE A 64 11.27 -8.49 21.62
N LYS A 65 12.13 -8.14 22.58
CA LYS A 65 12.47 -6.75 22.86
C LYS A 65 13.35 -6.19 21.73
N LYS A 66 12.92 -5.09 21.11
CA LYS A 66 13.62 -4.41 20.02
C LYS A 66 13.70 -2.91 20.30
N TRP A 67 14.79 -2.29 19.87
CA TRP A 67 14.89 -0.83 19.80
C TRP A 67 14.16 -0.34 18.55
N ALA A 68 13.04 0.34 18.75
CA ALA A 68 12.18 0.79 17.67
C ALA A 68 12.43 2.28 17.36
N VAL A 69 12.40 2.64 16.07
CA VAL A 69 12.49 4.01 15.59
C VAL A 69 11.44 4.24 14.49
N LEU A 70 10.64 5.28 14.64
CA LEU A 70 9.67 5.69 13.62
C LEU A 70 10.30 6.70 12.66
N LEU A 71 10.34 6.36 11.37
CA LEU A 71 10.87 7.23 10.31
C LEU A 71 10.21 6.91 8.97
N GLU A 72 9.84 7.93 8.19
CA GLU A 72 9.41 7.80 6.78
C GLU A 72 8.39 6.66 6.57
N ASP A 73 7.35 6.66 7.40
CA ASP A 73 6.23 5.71 7.34
C ASP A 73 6.64 4.25 7.52
N LYS A 74 7.76 4.04 8.21
CA LYS A 74 8.27 2.73 8.61
C LYS A 74 8.60 2.74 10.09
N LEU A 75 8.24 1.64 10.75
CA LEU A 75 8.73 1.33 12.08
C LEU A 75 9.96 0.44 11.95
N TRP A 76 11.14 1.03 12.12
CA TRP A 76 12.41 0.32 12.10
C TRP A 76 12.65 -0.36 13.44
N LEU A 77 13.12 -1.61 13.41
CA LEU A 77 13.36 -2.47 14.55
C LEU A 77 14.81 -2.94 14.56
N PHE A 78 15.52 -2.55 15.61
CA PHE A 78 16.92 -2.88 15.86
C PHE A 78 17.04 -3.76 17.09
N GLU A 79 18.16 -4.48 17.20
CA GLU A 79 18.45 -5.28 18.40
C GLU A 79 18.79 -4.39 19.60
N SER A 80 19.60 -3.36 19.37
CA SER A 80 20.04 -2.37 20.36
C SER A 80 20.23 -1.01 19.68
N PRO A 81 20.27 0.10 20.43
CA PRO A 81 20.56 1.44 19.87
C PRO A 81 21.98 1.56 19.29
N ASP A 82 22.91 0.70 19.71
CA ASP A 82 24.31 0.75 19.26
C ASP A 82 24.61 -0.25 18.14
N THR A 83 23.59 -0.96 17.65
CA THR A 83 23.79 -1.97 16.61
C THR A 83 24.19 -1.31 15.28
N GLN A 84 25.25 -1.84 14.67
CA GLN A 84 25.63 -1.50 13.31
C GLN A 84 24.85 -2.32 12.27
N ARG A 85 24.12 -3.35 12.72
CA ARG A 85 23.36 -4.22 11.83
C ARG A 85 22.14 -3.47 11.28
N PRO A 86 21.83 -3.65 9.98
CA PRO A 86 20.61 -3.10 9.41
C PRO A 86 19.38 -3.59 10.16
N GLY A 87 18.44 -2.68 10.41
CA GLY A 87 17.18 -2.99 11.09
C GLY A 87 16.20 -3.72 10.18
N GLN A 88 15.31 -4.50 10.79
CA GLN A 88 14.08 -4.92 10.12
C GLN A 88 13.11 -3.73 10.14
N HIS A 89 12.10 -3.72 9.27
CA HIS A 89 11.09 -2.67 9.31
C HIS A 89 9.69 -3.23 9.11
N ILE A 90 8.72 -2.56 9.75
CA ILE A 90 7.30 -2.77 9.53
C ILE A 90 6.81 -1.58 8.71
N PRO A 91 6.35 -1.80 7.46
CA PRO A 91 5.79 -0.72 6.64
C PRO A 91 4.47 -0.25 7.24
N LEU A 92 4.31 1.06 7.37
CA LEU A 92 3.08 1.69 7.88
C LEU A 92 2.18 2.21 6.76
N ASP A 93 2.56 2.10 5.48
CA ASP A 93 1.66 2.40 4.36
C ASP A 93 0.37 1.58 4.48
N LYS A 94 -0.74 2.29 4.72
CA LYS A 94 -2.08 1.73 4.95
C LYS A 94 -2.14 0.72 6.08
N ALA A 95 -1.22 0.80 7.05
CA ALA A 95 -1.29 -0.02 8.24
C ALA A 95 -2.45 0.46 9.13
N LEU A 96 -3.12 -0.50 9.78
CA LEU A 96 -4.13 -0.23 10.79
C LEU A 96 -3.49 -0.35 12.16
N VAL A 97 -3.57 0.73 12.95
CA VAL A 97 -3.03 0.79 14.31
C VAL A 97 -4.20 0.80 15.29
N ASN A 98 -4.38 -0.32 15.99
CA ASN A 98 -5.49 -0.53 16.91
C ASN A 98 -5.00 -0.59 18.36
N GLU A 99 -5.75 0.06 19.25
CA GLU A 99 -5.60 -0.15 20.68
C GLU A 99 -6.20 -1.51 21.04
N VAL A 100 -5.45 -2.32 21.82
CA VAL A 100 -5.97 -3.59 22.30
C VAL A 100 -6.77 -3.31 23.58
N GLY A 101 -8.02 -2.89 23.44
CA GLY A 101 -9.02 -2.79 24.54
C GLY A 101 -9.78 -4.11 24.70
N SER A 102 -10.26 -4.56 25.85
CA SER A 102 -10.97 -3.86 26.92
C SER A 102 -11.04 -4.73 28.19
N SER A 103 -9.91 -5.27 28.68
CA SER A 103 -9.87 -5.92 30.00
C SER A 103 -9.16 -5.00 30.99
N ARG A 104 -9.72 -4.86 32.20
CA ARG A 104 -9.22 -4.00 33.30
C ARG A 104 -7.80 -4.35 33.80
N SER A 105 -7.12 -5.33 33.21
CA SER A 105 -5.74 -5.63 33.54
C SER A 105 -4.82 -4.49 33.10
N ALA A 106 -4.10 -3.89 34.05
CA ALA A 106 -3.13 -2.82 33.81
C ALA A 106 -2.09 -3.18 32.74
N ASP A 107 -1.77 -4.46 32.58
CA ASP A 107 -0.77 -4.94 31.61
C ASP A 107 -1.23 -4.81 30.14
N GLN A 108 -2.55 -4.82 29.89
CA GLN A 108 -3.11 -4.65 28.54
C GLN A 108 -3.10 -3.20 28.05
N LEU A 109 -3.06 -2.22 28.96
CA LEU A 109 -3.07 -0.79 28.60
C LEU A 109 -1.77 -0.32 27.92
N SER A 110 -0.73 -1.15 27.96
CA SER A 110 0.55 -0.90 27.29
C SER A 110 0.68 -1.58 25.93
N ASN A 111 -0.37 -2.30 25.49
CA ASN A 111 -0.36 -3.11 24.28
C ASN A 111 -1.18 -2.48 23.15
N PHE A 112 -0.71 -2.64 21.93
CA PHE A 112 -1.41 -2.23 20.71
C PHE A 112 -1.08 -3.17 19.56
N GLU A 113 -1.94 -3.22 18.54
CA GLU A 113 -1.77 -4.05 17.35
C GLU A 113 -1.53 -3.17 16.13
N VAL A 114 -0.59 -3.58 15.28
CA VAL A 114 -0.34 -3.01 13.96
C VAL A 114 -0.58 -4.08 12.92
N ARG A 115 -1.56 -3.86 12.04
CA ARG A 115 -1.86 -4.74 10.90
C ARG A 115 -1.43 -4.07 9.61
N THR A 116 -0.46 -4.65 8.92
CA THR A 116 0.06 -4.15 7.64
C THR A 116 -0.87 -4.51 6.48
N ARG A 117 -0.77 -3.77 5.38
CA ARG A 117 -1.51 -4.04 4.13
C ARG A 117 -1.28 -5.46 3.58
N LYS A 118 -0.08 -6.01 3.79
CA LYS A 118 0.28 -7.37 3.36
C LYS A 118 -0.32 -8.48 4.23
N GLY A 119 -1.21 -8.12 5.17
CA GLY A 119 -1.91 -9.08 6.03
C GLY A 119 -1.11 -9.51 7.26
N LYS A 120 0.12 -9.03 7.46
CA LYS A 120 0.89 -9.31 8.67
C LYS A 120 0.37 -8.49 9.85
N SER A 121 0.16 -9.13 10.99
CA SER A 121 -0.24 -8.52 12.25
C SER A 121 0.91 -8.58 13.26
N TYR A 122 1.14 -7.47 13.94
CA TYR A 122 2.14 -7.33 14.98
C TYR A 122 1.48 -6.86 16.27
N SER A 123 1.71 -7.57 17.37
CA SER A 123 1.39 -7.10 18.71
C SER A 123 2.63 -6.39 19.29
N LEU A 124 2.44 -5.14 19.69
CA LEU A 124 3.48 -4.27 20.22
C LEU A 124 3.14 -3.92 21.67
N LYS A 125 4.12 -4.02 22.56
CA LYS A 125 3.99 -3.64 23.97
C LYS A 125 5.04 -2.60 24.34
N ALA A 126 4.56 -1.46 24.82
CA ALA A 126 5.40 -0.39 25.34
C ALA A 126 5.71 -0.59 26.83
N LYS A 127 6.60 0.24 27.39
CA LYS A 127 6.95 0.20 28.82
C LYS A 127 5.79 0.67 29.70
N SER A 128 5.01 1.62 29.22
CA SER A 128 3.87 2.20 29.94
C SER A 128 2.70 2.45 28.99
N SER A 129 1.51 2.67 29.55
CA SER A 129 0.33 3.09 28.76
C SER A 129 0.52 4.47 28.13
N GLY A 130 1.24 5.38 28.81
CA GLY A 130 1.63 6.68 28.25
C GLY A 130 2.50 6.52 26.99
N ASP A 131 3.51 5.65 27.06
CA ASP A 131 4.36 5.34 25.90
C ASP A 131 3.56 4.68 24.77
N ALA A 132 2.67 3.73 25.10
CA ALA A 132 1.82 3.09 24.11
C ALA A 132 0.96 4.13 23.37
N ASN A 133 0.30 5.03 24.10
CA ASN A 133 -0.50 6.10 23.51
C ASN A 133 0.34 7.04 22.63
N MET A 134 1.56 7.38 23.05
CA MET A 134 2.49 8.16 22.25
C MET A 134 2.83 7.45 20.93
N TRP A 135 3.20 6.17 20.98
CA TRP A 135 3.50 5.35 19.80
C TRP A 135 2.30 5.25 18.85
N ILE A 136 1.11 4.96 19.39
CA ILE A 136 -0.12 4.84 18.61
C ILE A 136 -0.43 6.14 17.89
N ARG A 137 -0.35 7.28 18.59
CA ARG A 137 -0.57 8.61 17.99
C ARG A 137 0.45 8.90 16.89
N ALA A 138 1.73 8.65 17.15
CA ALA A 138 2.79 8.89 16.18
C ALA A 138 2.60 8.02 14.92
N MET A 139 2.35 6.71 15.08
CA MET A 139 2.11 5.82 13.93
C MET A 139 0.85 6.20 13.16
N LYS A 140 -0.27 6.52 13.85
CA LYS A 140 -1.50 6.99 13.20
C LYS A 140 -1.26 8.26 12.38
N GLN A 141 -0.46 9.21 12.89
CA GLN A 141 -0.11 10.42 12.15
C GLN A 141 0.65 10.11 10.86
N HIS A 142 1.58 9.16 10.88
CA HIS A 142 2.28 8.70 9.68
C HIS A 142 1.33 8.05 8.67
N THR A 143 0.43 7.17 9.12
CA THR A 143 -0.59 6.57 8.23
C THR A 143 -1.54 7.61 7.62
N ALA A 144 -1.84 8.69 8.35
CA ALA A 144 -2.70 9.76 7.89
C ALA A 144 -2.01 10.67 6.87
N LYS A 145 -0.73 11.02 7.09
CA LYS A 145 0.08 11.80 6.13
C LYS A 145 0.19 11.11 4.78
N GLU A 146 0.40 9.79 4.79
CA GLU A 146 0.41 9.01 3.54
C GLU A 146 -0.95 9.05 2.84
N THR A 147 -2.05 9.02 3.60
CA THR A 147 -3.40 9.15 3.04
C THR A 147 -3.59 10.53 2.39
N GLU A 148 -3.11 11.60 3.02
CA GLU A 148 -3.12 12.96 2.47
C GLU A 148 -2.31 13.06 1.18
N ASN A 149 -1.07 12.57 1.18
CA ASN A 149 -0.22 12.54 -0.02
C ASN A 149 -0.89 11.77 -1.18
N GLN A 150 -1.49 10.62 -0.89
CA GLN A 150 -2.21 9.84 -1.92
C GLN A 150 -3.43 10.57 -2.48
N ILE A 151 -4.14 11.35 -1.65
CA ILE A 151 -5.26 12.19 -2.11
C ILE A 151 -4.73 13.30 -3.02
N MET A 152 -3.64 13.95 -2.65
CA MET A 152 -2.99 15.00 -3.44
C MET A 152 -2.51 14.47 -4.79
N ASP A 153 -1.77 13.36 -4.82
CA ASP A 153 -1.30 12.71 -6.05
C ASP A 153 -2.47 12.32 -6.99
N ARG A 154 -3.62 11.96 -6.42
CA ARG A 154 -4.81 11.65 -7.21
C ARG A 154 -5.46 12.92 -7.75
N ALA A 155 -5.53 13.97 -6.95
CA ALA A 155 -6.07 15.26 -7.36
C ALA A 155 -5.23 15.86 -8.51
N GLU A 156 -3.90 15.87 -8.39
CA GLU A 156 -2.99 16.38 -9.42
C GLU A 156 -3.15 15.62 -10.75
N ARG A 157 -3.27 14.29 -10.70
CA ARG A 157 -3.52 13.49 -11.91
C ARG A 157 -4.84 13.84 -12.58
N LEU A 158 -5.91 14.05 -11.81
CA LEU A 158 -7.22 14.43 -12.36
C LEU A 158 -7.19 15.82 -12.97
N ILE A 159 -6.51 16.78 -12.34
CA ILE A 159 -6.31 18.13 -12.87
C ILE A 159 -5.56 18.05 -14.20
N CYS A 160 -4.42 17.35 -14.24
CA CYS A 160 -3.61 17.19 -15.45
C CYS A 160 -4.40 16.56 -16.61
N LEU A 161 -5.19 15.51 -16.34
CA LEU A 161 -6.07 14.90 -17.33
C LEU A 161 -7.15 15.87 -17.83
N GLY A 162 -7.72 16.68 -16.93
CA GLY A 162 -8.70 17.72 -17.28
C GLY A 162 -8.12 18.83 -18.15
N GLU A 163 -6.88 19.25 -17.87
CA GLU A 163 -6.15 20.24 -18.66
C GLU A 163 -5.80 19.72 -20.05
N LEU A 164 -5.29 18.48 -20.14
CA LEU A 164 -5.02 17.80 -21.42
C LEU A 164 -6.29 17.69 -22.28
N ALA A 165 -7.40 17.27 -21.68
CA ALA A 165 -8.68 17.16 -22.38
C ALA A 165 -9.23 18.52 -22.85
N SER A 166 -8.97 19.58 -22.09
CA SER A 166 -9.35 20.94 -22.45
C SER A 166 -8.47 21.50 -23.58
N ALA A 167 -7.15 21.29 -23.50
CA ALA A 167 -6.22 21.65 -24.56
C ALA A 167 -6.53 20.92 -25.87
N ALA A 168 -6.84 19.62 -25.81
CA ALA A 168 -7.25 18.82 -26.98
C ALA A 168 -8.51 19.40 -27.66
N ARG A 169 -9.51 19.81 -26.87
CA ARG A 169 -10.73 20.46 -27.40
C ARG A 169 -10.42 21.79 -28.08
N ILE A 170 -9.59 22.63 -27.48
CA ILE A 170 -9.18 23.93 -28.06
C ILE A 170 -8.43 23.70 -29.37
N MET A 171 -7.49 22.76 -29.41
CA MET A 171 -6.74 22.43 -30.62
C MET A 171 -7.66 21.94 -31.75
N GLU A 172 -8.63 21.07 -31.46
CA GLU A 172 -9.57 20.59 -32.47
C GLU A 172 -10.49 21.71 -32.97
N GLN A 173 -10.97 22.60 -32.10
CA GLN A 173 -11.73 23.79 -32.51
C GLN A 173 -10.90 24.71 -33.40
N ALA A 174 -9.66 25.00 -33.01
CA ALA A 174 -8.74 25.81 -33.82
C ALA A 174 -8.49 25.16 -35.19
N ARG A 175 -8.33 23.83 -35.25
CA ARG A 175 -8.17 23.07 -36.50
C ARG A 175 -9.38 23.22 -37.41
N ARG A 176 -10.60 23.12 -36.85
CA ARG A 176 -11.86 23.31 -37.60
C ARG A 176 -11.98 24.72 -38.15
N LEU A 177 -11.69 25.75 -37.34
CA LEU A 177 -11.74 27.14 -37.78
C LEU A 177 -10.73 27.42 -38.92
N ARG A 178 -9.51 26.89 -38.83
CA ARG A 178 -8.52 27.00 -39.92
C ARG A 178 -8.99 26.33 -41.22
N LYS A 179 -9.70 25.20 -41.13
CA LYS A 179 -10.28 24.53 -42.31
C LYS A 179 -11.36 25.39 -42.96
N ILE A 180 -12.27 25.97 -42.17
CA ILE A 180 -13.33 26.87 -42.66
C ILE A 180 -12.71 28.09 -43.36
N ALA A 181 -11.74 28.75 -42.70
CA ALA A 181 -11.08 29.93 -43.27
C ALA A 181 -10.38 29.67 -44.62
N ARG A 182 -9.86 28.45 -44.84
CA ARG A 182 -9.27 28.05 -46.13
C ARG A 182 -10.32 27.80 -47.20
N SER A 183 -11.45 27.17 -46.86
CA SER A 183 -12.55 26.94 -47.80
C SER A 183 -13.22 28.24 -48.25
N SER A 184 -13.30 29.25 -47.39
CA SER A 184 -13.89 30.56 -47.73
C SER A 184 -13.01 31.43 -48.63
N ARG A 185 -11.69 31.19 -48.70
CA ARG A 185 -10.77 31.94 -49.59
C ARG A 185 -10.65 31.37 -50.99
N GLY A 186 -11.11 30.14 -51.24
CA GLY A 186 -11.03 29.47 -52.55
C GLY A 186 -12.22 29.70 -53.48
N GLN A 187 -13.20 30.52 -53.09
CA GLN A 187 -14.46 30.72 -53.83
C GLN A 187 -14.55 32.09 -54.52
N GLY A 188 -13.43 32.85 -54.59
CA GLY A 188 -13.41 34.25 -55.03
C GLY A 188 -12.92 34.54 -56.46
N ASP A 189 -12.34 33.59 -57.20
CA ASP A 189 -11.76 33.86 -58.52
C ASP A 189 -12.42 33.00 -59.61
N CYS A 190 -13.63 33.39 -60.00
CA CYS A 190 -14.28 32.99 -61.26
C CYS A 190 -15.05 34.20 -61.81
N VAL A 191 -14.35 35.14 -62.44
CA VAL A 191 -14.96 36.16 -63.32
C VAL A 191 -14.26 36.09 -64.67
#